data_AF-A0A8J5XM42-F1
#
_entry.id   AF-A0A8J5XM42-F1
#
_cell.length_a   1.000
_cell.length_b   1.000
_cell.length_c   1.000
_cell.angle_alpha   90.00
_cell.angle_beta   90.00
_cell.angle_gamma   90.00
#
_symmetry.space_group_name_H-M   'P 1'
#
loop_
_entity.id
_entity.type
_entity.pdbx_description
1 polymer ?
#
loop_
_entity_poly.entity_id
_entity_poly.type
_entity_poly.pdbx_seq_one_letter_code
_entity_poly.pdbx_strand_id
1 'polypeptide(L)'
;MALRLLPAQLDEIWAADEPTAVGILARIASQPKHESDLRQSIYVDFLHQTLAFCKDVGFSVAKTFVAFETIVAVHAQACGQLLSKEEAFAQWSQLLMERISALPPEESMTLAQVQSLTAHVSADYFNHYELHQHVFTQEREGERRRLNAFVQLAALPLPLEQGTPVVHAPASDAEAAPSTDAVRAATPAADAAAPAAPDELPDAGLPEVDEAIAKLVEDRVEAARAALAAQFDQREAELAERIASLELAAEKSSRPASRAGSKKK
;
A
#
# COMPACT_ATOMS: atom_id res chain seq x y z
N MET A 1 -12.56 12.41 11.19
CA MET A 1 -13.78 12.95 10.54
C MET A 1 -14.11 12.00 9.40
N ALA A 2 -15.28 11.37 9.38
CA ALA A 2 -15.62 10.39 8.35
C ALA A 2 -16.01 11.11 7.06
N LEU A 3 -15.17 11.03 6.04
CA LEU A 3 -15.48 11.55 4.72
C LEU A 3 -16.60 10.69 4.11
N ARG A 4 -17.73 11.30 3.75
CA ARG A 4 -18.83 10.62 3.05
C ARG A 4 -18.98 11.21 1.66
N LEU A 5 -18.73 10.38 0.65
CA LEU A 5 -18.98 10.71 -0.75
C LEU A 5 -20.44 10.41 -1.09
N LEU A 6 -21.09 11.29 -1.86
CA LEU A 6 -22.41 11.02 -2.43
C LEU A 6 -22.28 10.32 -3.80
N PRO A 7 -23.26 9.50 -4.21
CA PRO A 7 -23.25 8.83 -5.53
C PRO A 7 -23.06 9.82 -6.69
N ALA A 8 -23.78 10.94 -6.66
CA ALA A 8 -23.66 11.98 -7.69
C ALA A 8 -22.26 12.62 -7.74
N GLN A 9 -21.57 12.71 -6.61
CA GLN A 9 -20.20 13.22 -6.56
C GLN A 9 -19.21 12.21 -7.13
N LEU A 10 -19.45 10.92 -6.92
CA LEU A 10 -18.63 9.85 -7.49
C LEU A 10 -18.70 9.88 -9.02
N ASP A 11 -19.90 10.03 -9.57
CA ASP A 11 -20.10 10.15 -11.03
C ASP A 11 -19.41 11.39 -11.59
N GLU A 12 -19.50 12.53 -10.89
CA GLU A 12 -18.80 13.78 -11.26
C GLU A 12 -17.27 13.60 -11.27
N ILE A 13 -16.72 12.92 -10.25
CA ILE A 13 -15.28 12.63 -10.14
C ILE A 13 -14.83 11.67 -11.24
N TRP A 14 -15.61 10.63 -11.55
CA TRP A 14 -15.25 9.65 -12.56
C TRP A 14 -15.38 10.17 -13.99
N ALA A 15 -16.24 11.16 -14.23
CA ALA A 15 -16.41 11.82 -15.52
C ALA A 15 -15.38 12.94 -15.77
N ALA A 16 -14.76 13.48 -14.71
CA ALA A 16 -13.80 14.56 -14.79
C ALA A 16 -12.38 14.07 -15.18
N ASP A 17 -11.60 14.95 -15.80
CA ASP A 17 -10.16 14.75 -15.99
C ASP A 17 -9.43 14.74 -14.64
N GLU A 18 -8.28 14.06 -14.56
CA GLU A 18 -7.47 13.92 -13.34
C GLU A 18 -7.29 15.22 -12.52
N PRO A 19 -6.84 16.37 -13.08
CA PRO A 19 -6.67 17.59 -12.29
C PRO A 19 -7.99 18.15 -11.75
N THR A 20 -9.08 17.96 -12.50
CA THR A 20 -10.41 18.43 -12.09
C THR A 20 -11.00 17.52 -11.02
N ALA A 21 -10.79 16.20 -11.14
CA ALA A 21 -11.18 15.20 -10.14
C ALA A 21 -10.50 15.46 -8.79
N VAL A 22 -9.18 15.74 -8.81
CA VAL A 22 -8.41 16.10 -7.61
C VAL A 22 -8.95 17.37 -6.95
N GLY A 23 -9.28 18.40 -7.72
CA GLY A 23 -9.87 19.63 -7.20
C GLY A 23 -11.26 19.43 -6.55
N ILE A 24 -12.11 18.59 -7.16
CA ILE A 24 -13.42 18.22 -6.61
C ILE A 24 -13.25 17.44 -5.30
N LEU A 25 -12.33 16.47 -5.28
CA LEU A 25 -12.01 15.68 -4.09
C LEU A 25 -11.46 16.54 -2.95
N ALA A 26 -10.56 17.48 -3.23
CA ALA A 26 -10.03 18.42 -2.26
C ALA A 26 -11.14 19.26 -1.61
N ARG A 27 -12.11 19.72 -2.43
CA ARG A 27 -13.29 20.45 -1.93
C ARG A 27 -14.16 19.59 -1.02
N ILE A 28 -14.45 18.35 -1.41
CA ILE A 28 -15.27 17.42 -0.60
C ILE A 28 -14.56 17.06 0.70
N ALA A 29 -13.24 16.82 0.63
CA ALA A 29 -12.38 16.53 1.77
C ALA A 29 -12.09 17.72 2.69
N SER A 30 -12.62 18.91 2.37
CA SER A 30 -12.36 20.15 3.10
C SER A 30 -10.86 20.44 3.22
N GLN A 31 -10.10 20.17 2.15
CA GLN A 31 -8.66 20.41 2.03
C GLN A 31 -8.36 21.56 1.05
N PRO A 32 -8.70 22.81 1.40
CA PRO A 32 -8.58 23.94 0.47
C PRO A 32 -7.13 24.31 0.16
N LYS A 33 -6.16 23.84 0.94
CA LYS A 33 -4.73 24.16 0.78
C LYS A 33 -3.94 23.06 0.08
N HIS A 34 -4.60 22.08 -0.55
CA HIS A 34 -3.95 20.96 -1.22
C HIS A 34 -2.85 21.36 -2.23
N GLU A 35 -2.99 22.49 -2.92
CA GLU A 35 -1.94 22.99 -3.84
C GLU A 35 -0.70 23.57 -3.14
N SER A 36 -0.85 24.01 -1.89
CA SER A 36 0.20 24.71 -1.13
C SER A 36 0.80 23.88 0.01
N ASP A 37 0.03 22.93 0.54
CA ASP A 37 0.40 22.05 1.64
C ASP A 37 0.53 20.62 1.12
N LEU A 38 1.76 20.11 1.14
CA LEU A 38 2.09 18.76 0.69
C LEU A 38 1.31 17.69 1.44
N ARG A 39 0.98 17.90 2.73
CA ARG A 39 0.20 16.91 3.49
C ARG A 39 -1.20 16.75 2.93
N GLN A 40 -1.83 17.88 2.61
CA GLN A 40 -3.15 17.91 2.01
C GLN A 40 -3.11 17.37 0.58
N SER A 41 -2.06 17.68 -0.19
CA SER A 41 -1.84 17.11 -1.51
C SER A 41 -1.75 15.59 -1.47
N ILE A 42 -0.91 15.04 -0.60
CA ILE A 42 -0.72 13.58 -0.45
C ILE A 42 -2.02 12.91 -0.03
N TYR A 43 -2.78 13.52 0.88
CA TYR A 43 -4.07 12.97 1.29
C TYR A 43 -5.07 12.93 0.13
N VAL A 44 -5.21 14.01 -0.64
CA VAL A 44 -6.14 14.05 -1.78
C VAL A 44 -5.73 13.08 -2.88
N ASP A 45 -4.42 12.96 -3.16
CA ASP A 45 -3.88 12.00 -4.13
C ASP A 45 -4.18 10.56 -3.71
N PHE A 46 -3.98 10.23 -2.43
CA PHE A 46 -4.37 8.93 -1.86
C PHE A 46 -5.86 8.62 -2.05
N LEU A 47 -6.75 9.60 -1.83
CA LEU A 47 -8.18 9.44 -2.07
C LEU A 47 -8.47 9.20 -3.56
N HIS A 48 -7.81 9.95 -4.44
CA HIS A 48 -7.95 9.81 -5.89
C HIS A 48 -7.50 8.44 -6.39
N GLN A 49 -6.32 7.97 -5.97
CA GLN A 49 -5.79 6.64 -6.34
C GLN A 49 -6.72 5.50 -5.91
N THR A 50 -7.29 5.59 -4.71
CA THR A 50 -8.27 4.61 -4.22
C THR A 50 -9.50 4.54 -5.13
N LEU A 51 -10.00 5.69 -5.59
CA LEU A 51 -11.17 5.77 -6.46
C LEU A 51 -10.85 5.37 -7.91
N ALA A 52 -9.65 5.69 -8.39
CA ALA A 52 -9.15 5.27 -9.69
C ALA A 52 -9.06 3.74 -9.76
N PHE A 53 -8.49 3.09 -8.74
CA PHE A 53 -8.47 1.64 -8.63
C PHE A 53 -9.87 1.02 -8.66
N CYS A 54 -10.82 1.58 -7.91
CA CYS A 54 -12.20 1.07 -7.92
C CYS A 54 -12.85 1.19 -9.30
N LYS A 55 -12.53 2.25 -10.06
CA LYS A 55 -12.98 2.43 -11.45
C LYS A 55 -12.35 1.41 -12.38
N ASP A 56 -11.05 1.15 -12.26
CA ASP A 56 -10.30 0.23 -13.12
C ASP A 56 -10.74 -1.22 -12.95
N VAL A 57 -11.05 -1.63 -11.71
CA VAL A 57 -11.58 -2.97 -11.41
C VAL A 57 -13.06 -3.09 -11.77
N GLY A 58 -13.74 -1.98 -12.08
CA GLY A 58 -15.15 -1.96 -12.43
C GLY A 58 -16.09 -2.22 -11.25
N PHE A 59 -15.76 -1.68 -10.07
CA PHE A 59 -16.63 -1.80 -8.89
C PHE A 59 -17.94 -1.02 -9.09
N SER A 60 -19.03 -1.59 -8.56
CA SER A 60 -20.29 -0.84 -8.45
C SER A 60 -20.15 0.29 -7.43
N VAL A 61 -21.04 1.27 -7.51
CA VAL A 61 -21.06 2.43 -6.61
C VAL A 61 -21.03 2.01 -5.13
N ALA A 62 -21.85 1.03 -4.73
CA ALA A 62 -21.87 0.50 -3.37
C ALA A 62 -20.53 -0.15 -2.96
N LYS A 63 -19.91 -0.93 -3.86
CA LYS A 63 -18.60 -1.57 -3.62
C LYS A 63 -17.50 -0.53 -3.47
N THR A 64 -17.51 0.50 -4.31
CA THR A 64 -16.57 1.63 -4.23
C THR A 64 -16.70 2.34 -2.89
N PHE A 65 -17.92 2.62 -2.41
CA PHE A 65 -18.11 3.23 -1.09
C PHE A 65 -17.56 2.37 0.04
N VAL A 66 -17.82 1.06 0.02
CA VAL A 66 -17.26 0.16 1.03
C VAL A 66 -15.75 0.21 1.05
N ALA A 67 -15.10 0.04 -0.11
CA ALA A 67 -13.64 0.06 -0.21
C ALA A 67 -13.06 1.41 0.27
N PHE A 68 -13.63 2.51 -0.24
CA PHE A 68 -13.18 3.87 0.05
C PHE A 68 -13.39 4.25 1.51
N GLU A 69 -14.59 4.06 2.07
CA GLU A 69 -14.83 4.40 3.46
C GLU A 69 -13.99 3.53 4.40
N THR A 70 -13.63 2.30 4.01
CA THR A 70 -12.84 1.40 4.86
C THR A 70 -11.40 1.89 4.93
N ILE A 71 -10.81 2.24 3.79
CA ILE A 71 -9.44 2.74 3.75
C ILE A 71 -9.31 4.09 4.45
N VAL A 72 -10.28 4.99 4.27
CA VAL A 72 -10.30 6.30 4.96
C VAL A 72 -10.44 6.15 6.47
N ALA A 73 -11.27 5.20 6.93
CA ALA A 73 -11.43 4.93 8.36
C ALA A 73 -10.12 4.41 8.98
N VAL A 74 -9.45 3.48 8.31
CA VAL A 74 -8.17 2.93 8.77
C VAL A 74 -7.08 3.99 8.75
N HIS A 75 -7.05 4.86 7.73
CA HIS A 75 -6.11 5.98 7.70
C HIS A 75 -6.31 6.96 8.87
N ALA A 76 -7.56 7.28 9.19
CA ALA A 76 -7.87 8.15 10.33
C ALA A 76 -7.45 7.52 11.67
N GLN A 77 -7.60 6.20 11.82
CA GLN A 77 -7.16 5.46 13.01
C GLN A 77 -5.64 5.37 13.09
N ALA A 78 -4.97 5.07 11.97
CA ALA A 78 -3.52 4.96 11.86
C ALA A 78 -2.83 6.27 12.30
N CYS A 79 -3.35 7.42 11.86
CA CYS A 79 -2.79 8.73 12.20
C CYS A 79 -3.11 9.16 13.64
N GLY A 80 -4.23 8.70 14.21
CA GLY A 80 -4.69 9.10 15.54
C GLY A 80 -4.21 8.23 16.70
N GLN A 81 -3.96 6.94 16.46
CA GLN A 81 -3.65 5.96 17.52
C GLN A 81 -2.24 5.36 17.43
N LEU A 82 -1.45 5.69 16.40
CA LEU A 82 -0.09 5.16 16.20
C LEU A 82 -0.01 3.63 16.30
N LEU A 83 -0.99 2.94 15.70
CA LEU A 83 -1.06 1.49 15.63
C LEU A 83 0.09 0.91 14.81
N SER A 84 0.51 -0.32 15.10
CA SER A 84 1.45 -1.04 14.23
C SER A 84 0.81 -1.38 12.88
N LYS A 85 1.63 -1.66 11.86
CA LYS A 85 1.18 -2.09 10.53
C LYS A 85 0.28 -3.33 10.59
N GLU A 86 0.65 -4.32 11.41
CA GLU A 86 -0.07 -5.58 11.56
C GLU A 86 -1.45 -5.37 12.20
N GLU A 87 -1.53 -4.56 13.26
CA GLU A 87 -2.79 -4.22 13.91
C GLU A 87 -3.71 -3.41 12.99
N ALA A 88 -3.15 -2.46 12.23
CA ALA A 88 -3.91 -1.66 11.27
C ALA A 88 -4.46 -2.53 10.12
N PHE A 89 -3.67 -3.51 9.65
CA PHE A 89 -4.14 -4.47 8.65
C PHE A 89 -5.24 -5.38 9.20
N ALA A 90 -5.08 -5.89 10.42
CA ALA A 90 -6.12 -6.69 11.07
C ALA A 90 -7.43 -5.90 11.21
N GLN A 91 -7.36 -4.65 11.67
CA GLN A 91 -8.52 -3.77 11.77
C GLN A 91 -9.15 -3.47 10.41
N TRP A 92 -8.34 -3.18 9.39
CA TRP A 92 -8.82 -2.99 8.02
C TRP A 92 -9.59 -4.22 7.52
N SER A 93 -9.02 -5.41 7.71
CA SER A 93 -9.64 -6.67 7.27
C SER A 93 -10.98 -6.91 7.98
N GLN A 94 -11.06 -6.62 9.27
CA GLN A 94 -12.28 -6.76 10.06
C GLN A 94 -13.35 -5.76 9.59
N LEU A 95 -13.00 -4.48 9.44
CA LEU A 95 -13.92 -3.44 8.96
C LEU A 95 -14.43 -3.74 7.54
N LEU A 96 -13.57 -4.26 6.67
CA LEU A 96 -13.95 -4.66 5.33
C LEU A 96 -14.99 -5.79 5.37
N MET A 97 -14.77 -6.82 6.17
CA MET A 97 -15.71 -7.94 6.31
C MET A 97 -17.04 -7.52 6.92
N GLU A 98 -17.01 -6.70 7.98
CA GLU A 98 -18.22 -6.14 8.61
C GLU A 98 -19.05 -5.38 7.58
N ARG A 99 -18.41 -4.52 6.77
CA ARG A 99 -19.11 -3.72 5.77
C ARG A 99 -19.60 -4.54 4.60
N ILE A 100 -18.81 -5.49 4.08
CA ILE A 100 -19.27 -6.40 3.02
C ILE A 100 -20.48 -7.22 3.50
N SER A 101 -20.48 -7.68 4.75
CA SER A 101 -21.60 -8.44 5.32
C SER A 101 -22.86 -7.60 5.53
N ALA A 102 -22.72 -6.27 5.64
CA ALA A 102 -23.85 -5.34 5.74
C ALA A 102 -24.45 -4.98 4.37
N LEU A 103 -23.77 -5.31 3.26
CA LEU A 103 -24.29 -5.05 1.92
C LEU A 103 -25.38 -6.07 1.53
N PRO A 104 -26.35 -5.67 0.70
CA PRO A 104 -27.25 -6.60 0.05
C PRO A 104 -26.46 -7.66 -0.74
N PRO A 105 -26.94 -8.92 -0.80
CA PRO A 105 -26.22 -10.00 -1.47
C PRO A 105 -25.94 -9.73 -2.96
N GLU A 106 -26.80 -8.95 -3.62
CA GLU A 106 -26.65 -8.53 -5.03
C GLU A 106 -25.45 -7.60 -5.25
N GLU A 107 -25.06 -6.84 -4.23
CA GLU A 107 -23.95 -5.89 -4.28
C GLU A 107 -22.70 -6.41 -3.55
N SER A 108 -22.73 -7.64 -3.07
CA SER A 108 -21.60 -8.26 -2.37
C SER A 108 -20.36 -8.34 -3.25
N MET A 109 -19.19 -8.12 -2.64
CA MET A 109 -17.91 -8.30 -3.33
C MET A 109 -17.62 -9.80 -3.50
N THR A 110 -17.12 -10.17 -4.68
CA THR A 110 -16.65 -11.53 -4.91
C THR A 110 -15.26 -11.74 -4.28
N LEU A 111 -14.87 -13.00 -4.06
CA LEU A 111 -13.56 -13.32 -3.50
C LEU A 111 -12.40 -12.71 -4.30
N ALA A 112 -12.48 -12.76 -5.64
CA ALA A 112 -11.47 -12.18 -6.53
C ALA A 112 -11.36 -10.65 -6.36
N GLN A 113 -12.50 -9.96 -6.18
CA GLN A 113 -12.51 -8.51 -5.94
C GLN A 113 -11.87 -8.16 -4.60
N VAL A 114 -12.15 -8.95 -3.55
CA VAL A 114 -11.53 -8.76 -2.23
C VAL A 114 -10.02 -9.02 -2.28
N GLN A 115 -9.59 -10.05 -3.02
CA GLN A 115 -8.16 -10.34 -3.22
C GLN A 115 -7.47 -9.19 -3.96
N SER A 116 -8.06 -8.69 -5.04
CA SER A 116 -7.53 -7.56 -5.80
C SER A 116 -7.44 -6.30 -4.93
N LEU A 117 -8.48 -6.00 -4.15
CA LEU A 117 -8.49 -4.85 -3.23
C LEU A 117 -7.41 -5.01 -2.15
N THR A 118 -7.28 -6.22 -1.58
CA THR A 118 -6.25 -6.50 -0.56
C THR A 118 -4.85 -6.32 -1.13
N ALA A 119 -4.60 -6.80 -2.35
CA ALA A 119 -3.31 -6.65 -3.02
C ALA A 119 -2.98 -5.17 -3.26
N HIS A 120 -3.92 -4.40 -3.80
CA HIS A 120 -3.76 -2.95 -4.03
C HIS A 120 -3.50 -2.19 -2.73
N VAL A 121 -4.34 -2.39 -1.70
CA VAL A 121 -4.17 -1.71 -0.41
C VAL A 121 -2.87 -2.13 0.28
N SER A 122 -2.44 -3.38 0.13
CA SER A 122 -1.16 -3.84 0.66
C SER A 122 0.02 -3.17 -0.04
N ALA A 123 -0.04 -3.10 -1.38
CA ALA A 123 1.00 -2.54 -2.22
C ALA A 123 1.15 -1.02 -2.05
N ASP A 124 0.03 -0.29 -2.09
CA ASP A 124 0.04 1.17 -2.19
C ASP A 124 -0.05 1.85 -0.83
N TYR A 125 -0.80 1.27 0.13
CA TYR A 125 -1.00 1.90 1.44
C TYR A 125 -0.12 1.28 2.52
N PHE A 126 -0.20 -0.04 2.74
CA PHE A 126 0.47 -0.68 3.87
C PHE A 126 1.99 -0.81 3.71
N ASN A 127 2.53 -0.79 2.50
CA ASN A 127 3.97 -0.70 2.28
C ASN A 127 4.55 0.65 2.72
N HIS A 128 3.74 1.71 2.67
CA HIS A 128 4.14 3.07 3.03
C HIS A 128 3.51 3.54 4.34
N TYR A 129 3.04 2.60 5.17
CA TYR A 129 2.27 2.88 6.39
C TYR A 129 3.00 3.79 7.38
N GLU A 130 4.27 3.51 7.67
CA GLU A 130 5.09 4.31 8.58
C GLU A 130 5.30 5.75 8.06
N LEU A 131 5.41 5.90 6.74
CA LEU A 131 5.53 7.21 6.11
C LEU A 131 4.26 8.02 6.30
N HIS A 132 3.08 7.41 6.10
CA HIS A 132 1.80 8.06 6.35
C HIS A 132 1.69 8.51 7.82
N GLN A 133 1.97 7.64 8.79
CA GLN A 133 1.99 8.03 10.20
C GLN A 133 2.94 9.19 10.48
N HIS A 134 4.16 9.14 9.92
CA HIS A 134 5.14 10.17 10.16
C HIS A 134 4.73 11.53 9.55
N VAL A 135 4.14 11.54 8.35
CA VAL A 135 3.68 12.75 7.66
C VAL A 135 2.50 13.39 8.37
N PHE A 136 1.56 12.59 8.88
CA PHE A 136 0.30 13.09 9.44
C PHE A 136 0.32 13.27 10.96
N THR A 137 1.23 12.63 11.69
CA THR A 137 1.25 12.70 13.17
C THR A 137 2.29 13.66 13.74
N GLN A 138 3.39 13.97 13.03
CA GLN A 138 4.42 14.89 13.54
C GLN A 138 4.19 16.33 13.05
N GLU A 139 4.20 17.31 13.94
CA GLU A 139 4.42 18.70 13.56
C GLU A 139 5.89 18.86 13.15
N ARG A 140 6.14 19.21 11.88
CA ARG A 140 7.51 19.47 11.43
C ARG A 140 7.80 20.96 11.57
N GLU A 141 8.80 21.30 12.36
CA GLU A 141 9.38 22.65 12.36
C GLU A 141 10.06 22.88 11.01
N GLY A 142 9.42 23.67 10.15
CA GLY A 142 9.99 24.05 8.86
C GLY A 142 11.09 25.08 9.05
N GLU A 143 12.35 24.67 8.95
CA GLU A 143 13.47 25.63 8.95
C GLU A 143 13.57 26.32 7.57
N ARG A 144 12.99 27.51 7.44
CA ARG A 144 13.12 28.31 6.22
C ARG A 144 14.47 29.02 6.19
N ARG A 145 15.47 28.40 5.57
CA ARG A 145 16.76 29.06 5.29
C ARG A 145 16.67 29.92 4.03
N ARG A 146 16.99 31.21 4.16
CA ARG A 146 17.20 32.09 3.00
C ARG A 146 18.68 32.04 2.62
N LEU A 147 18.97 31.55 1.43
CA LEU A 147 20.29 31.62 0.84
C LEU A 147 20.34 32.82 -0.10
N ASN A 148 21.25 33.76 0.19
CA ASN A 148 21.57 34.83 -0.76
C ASN A 148 22.54 34.24 -1.78
N ALA A 149 22.02 33.80 -2.92
CA ALA A 149 22.85 33.38 -4.03
C ALA A 149 23.33 34.62 -4.80
N PHE A 150 24.65 34.78 -4.91
CA PHE A 150 25.24 35.77 -5.80
C PHE A 150 25.49 35.10 -7.14
N VAL A 151 24.73 35.49 -8.16
CA VAL A 151 24.98 35.06 -9.53
C VAL A 151 26.09 35.94 -10.08
N GLN A 152 27.28 35.37 -10.28
CA GLN A 152 28.35 36.04 -10.99
C GLN A 152 27.93 36.16 -12.46
N LEU A 153 27.46 37.34 -12.84
CA LEU A 153 27.17 37.65 -14.24
C LEU A 153 28.46 37.51 -15.04
N ALA A 154 28.40 36.79 -16.17
CA ALA A 154 29.50 36.72 -17.11
C ALA A 154 29.95 38.14 -17.45
N ALA A 155 31.26 38.36 -17.53
CA ALA A 155 31.79 39.66 -17.92
C ALA A 155 31.18 40.04 -19.28
N LEU A 156 30.50 41.20 -19.30
CA LEU A 156 30.00 41.77 -20.54
C LEU A 156 31.20 41.88 -21.50
N PRO A 157 31.11 41.33 -22.72
CA PRO A 157 32.19 41.45 -23.67
C PRO A 157 32.47 42.94 -23.89
N LEU A 158 33.76 43.31 -23.94
CA LEU A 158 34.13 44.69 -24.22
C LEU A 158 33.46 45.13 -25.54
N PRO A 159 32.99 46.39 -25.64
CA PRO A 159 32.44 46.91 -26.88
C PRO A 159 33.38 46.62 -28.05
N LEU A 160 32.82 46.19 -29.18
CA LEU A 160 33.57 45.81 -30.40
C LEU A 160 34.56 46.89 -30.87
N GLU A 161 34.32 48.16 -30.52
CA GLU A 161 35.19 49.30 -30.79
C GLU A 161 36.56 49.23 -30.08
N GLN A 162 36.65 48.46 -28.98
CA GLN A 162 37.88 48.21 -28.22
C GLN A 162 38.53 46.86 -28.57
N GLY A 163 37.89 46.07 -29.44
CA GLY A 163 38.44 44.82 -29.93
C GLY A 163 39.60 45.09 -30.88
N THR A 164 40.76 44.49 -30.61
CA THR A 164 41.83 44.42 -31.62
C THR A 164 41.40 43.41 -32.67
N PRO A 165 41.36 43.77 -33.97
CA PRO A 165 41.03 42.81 -35.00
C PRO A 165 42.11 41.74 -35.05
N VAL A 166 41.77 40.54 -34.56
CA VAL A 166 42.56 39.35 -34.82
C VAL A 166 42.32 39.01 -36.28
N VAL A 167 43.30 39.33 -37.12
CA VAL A 167 43.35 38.83 -38.50
C VAL A 167 43.50 37.32 -38.39
N HIS A 168 42.39 36.59 -38.57
CA HIS A 168 42.48 35.17 -38.86
C HIS A 168 43.21 35.02 -40.19
N ALA A 169 44.46 34.56 -40.11
CA ALA A 169 45.17 34.07 -41.28
C ALA A 169 44.28 32.98 -41.93
N PRO A 170 44.13 32.99 -43.26
CA PRO A 170 43.28 32.03 -43.94
C PRO A 170 43.75 30.61 -43.60
N ALA A 171 42.78 29.75 -43.28
CA ALA A 171 42.98 28.36 -43.01
C ALA A 171 43.84 27.71 -44.10
N SER A 172 45.06 27.35 -43.73
CA SER A 172 45.87 26.38 -44.46
C SER A 172 45.35 25.02 -44.06
N ASP A 173 44.67 24.34 -44.99
CA ASP A 173 44.36 22.93 -44.91
C ASP A 173 45.66 22.13 -44.77
N ALA A 174 45.83 21.49 -43.61
CA ALA A 174 46.46 20.19 -43.38
C ALA A 174 46.97 20.16 -41.93
N GLU A 175 46.30 19.43 -41.05
CA GLU A 175 46.80 18.12 -40.60
C GLU A 175 45.78 17.49 -39.64
N ALA A 176 45.42 16.24 -39.93
CA ALA A 176 44.43 15.47 -39.22
C ALA A 176 44.80 15.31 -37.73
N ALA A 177 43.93 15.77 -36.83
CA ALA A 177 43.95 15.34 -35.45
C ALA A 177 43.31 13.93 -35.37
N PRO A 178 43.99 12.94 -34.78
CA PRO A 178 43.39 11.63 -34.52
C PRO A 178 42.31 11.76 -33.43
N SER A 179 41.15 11.15 -33.68
CA SER A 179 40.14 10.94 -32.66
C SER A 179 40.70 10.06 -31.54
N THR A 180 40.83 10.62 -30.35
CA THR A 180 40.95 9.87 -29.10
C THR A 180 39.79 10.26 -28.20
N ASP A 181 38.69 9.56 -28.42
CA ASP A 181 37.63 9.35 -27.46
C ASP A 181 38.16 8.34 -26.43
N ALA A 182 38.62 8.83 -25.28
CA ALA A 182 38.76 8.05 -24.05
C ALA A 182 39.26 8.93 -22.89
N VAL A 183 38.67 8.68 -21.72
CA VAL A 183 39.18 8.88 -20.35
C VAL A 183 38.45 9.95 -19.52
N ARG A 184 37.47 9.42 -18.78
CA ARG A 184 37.13 9.69 -17.37
C ARG A 184 36.60 11.08 -17.01
N ALA A 185 35.27 11.16 -17.07
CA ALA A 185 34.54 11.50 -15.86
C ALA A 185 34.88 10.48 -14.75
N ALA A 186 35.37 10.99 -13.61
CA ALA A 186 35.48 10.24 -12.37
C ALA A 186 34.78 11.05 -11.27
N THR A 187 33.74 10.42 -10.71
CA THR A 187 32.96 10.74 -9.51
C THR A 187 33.84 10.76 -8.23
N PRO A 188 33.34 11.33 -7.12
CA PRO A 188 32.68 10.52 -6.09
C PRO A 188 31.31 11.12 -5.67
N ALA A 189 30.23 10.34 -5.60
CA ALA A 189 29.75 9.54 -4.43
C ALA A 189 29.54 10.41 -3.18
N ALA A 190 28.42 10.45 -2.47
CA ALA A 190 27.13 9.74 -2.43
C ALA A 190 26.12 10.75 -1.80
N ASP A 191 24.82 10.72 -2.08
CA ASP A 191 23.80 10.01 -1.30
C ASP A 191 22.41 10.46 -1.82
N ALA A 192 21.37 9.65 -1.59
CA ALA A 192 19.95 9.77 -2.01
C ALA A 192 19.57 9.08 -3.34
N ALA A 193 19.15 7.82 -3.22
CA ALA A 193 18.30 7.14 -4.19
C ALA A 193 17.11 6.49 -3.47
N ALA A 194 15.91 6.92 -3.87
CA ALA A 194 14.63 6.22 -3.74
C ALA A 194 13.71 6.77 -4.87
N PRO A 195 12.68 6.04 -5.30
CA PRO A 195 12.77 5.11 -6.43
C PRO A 195 11.78 5.46 -7.56
N ALA A 196 12.09 5.05 -8.79
CA ALA A 196 11.13 4.92 -9.86
C ALA A 196 11.23 3.48 -10.42
N ALA A 197 10.12 2.76 -10.35
CA ALA A 197 9.87 1.49 -11.03
C ALA A 197 9.29 1.75 -12.43
N PRO A 198 9.02 0.73 -13.26
CA PRO A 198 9.81 -0.45 -13.57
C PRO A 198 9.96 -0.62 -15.10
N ASP A 199 11.18 -0.63 -15.63
CA ASP A 199 11.42 -1.18 -16.98
C ASP A 199 12.21 -2.48 -16.83
N GLU A 200 11.56 -3.56 -17.28
CA GLU A 200 12.10 -4.82 -17.77
C GLU A 200 13.38 -5.33 -17.10
N LEU A 201 13.20 -6.21 -16.10
CA LEU A 201 14.27 -7.09 -15.65
C LEU A 201 14.76 -7.94 -16.83
N PRO A 202 16.04 -7.87 -17.20
CA PRO A 202 16.63 -8.92 -18.02
C PRO A 202 16.62 -10.22 -17.22
N ASP A 203 16.06 -11.25 -17.84
CA ASP A 203 16.15 -12.65 -17.46
C ASP A 203 17.62 -13.05 -17.24
N ALA A 204 18.09 -12.86 -16.02
CA ALA A 204 19.35 -13.38 -15.52
C ALA A 204 19.02 -14.57 -14.61
N GLY A 205 18.50 -15.63 -15.24
CA GLY A 205 18.34 -16.95 -14.62
C GLY A 205 19.66 -17.46 -14.07
N LEU A 206 19.81 -17.38 -12.75
CA LEU A 206 20.74 -18.21 -11.99
C LEU A 206 19.93 -19.41 -11.48
N PRO A 207 19.97 -20.58 -12.16
CA PRO A 207 19.15 -21.75 -11.82
C PRO A 207 19.41 -22.26 -10.39
N GLU A 208 20.55 -21.91 -9.80
CA GLU A 208 20.90 -22.30 -8.42
C GLU A 208 20.02 -21.60 -7.36
N VAL A 209 19.55 -20.38 -7.63
CA VAL A 209 18.71 -19.63 -6.68
C VAL A 209 17.27 -20.15 -6.73
N ASP A 210 16.77 -20.46 -7.93
CA ASP A 210 15.43 -21.04 -8.11
C ASP A 210 15.34 -22.44 -7.50
N GLU A 211 16.37 -23.28 -7.64
CA GLU A 211 16.44 -24.59 -6.97
C GLU A 211 16.53 -24.47 -5.45
N ALA A 212 17.25 -23.49 -4.92
CA ALA A 212 17.34 -23.25 -3.48
C ALA A 212 16.00 -22.76 -2.91
N ILE A 213 15.29 -21.89 -3.63
CA ILE A 213 13.95 -21.43 -3.25
C ILE A 213 12.95 -22.58 -3.33
N ALA A 214 13.00 -23.42 -4.37
CA ALA A 214 12.11 -24.57 -4.51
C ALA A 214 12.26 -25.56 -3.34
N LYS A 215 13.50 -25.89 -2.95
CA LYS A 215 13.77 -26.75 -1.79
C LYS A 215 13.27 -26.13 -0.48
N LEU A 216 13.51 -24.84 -0.27
CA LEU A 216 13.05 -24.15 0.93
C LEU A 216 11.51 -24.12 1.03
N VAL A 217 10.81 -23.96 -0.10
CA VAL A 217 9.35 -23.99 -0.14
C VAL A 217 8.83 -25.39 0.13
N GLU A 218 9.45 -26.43 -0.43
CA GLU A 218 9.08 -27.83 -0.21
C GLU A 218 9.24 -28.23 1.26
N ASP A 219 10.37 -27.87 1.89
CA ASP A 219 10.61 -28.09 3.32
C ASP A 219 9.55 -27.39 4.19
N ARG A 220 9.14 -26.17 3.80
CA ARG A 220 8.11 -25.41 4.53
C ARG A 220 6.72 -26.03 4.38
N VAL A 221 6.41 -26.57 3.21
CA VAL A 221 5.13 -27.24 2.93
C VAL A 221 5.05 -28.56 3.70
N GLU A 222 6.11 -29.35 3.74
CA GLU A 222 6.16 -30.59 4.53
C GLU A 222 6.08 -30.30 6.03
N ALA A 223 6.78 -29.28 6.53
CA ALA A 223 6.65 -28.85 7.93
C ALA A 223 5.23 -28.39 8.28
N ALA A 224 4.57 -27.65 7.38
CA ALA A 224 3.19 -27.21 7.57
C ALA A 224 2.19 -28.38 7.54
N ARG A 225 2.40 -29.38 6.66
CA ARG A 225 1.59 -30.61 6.63
C ARG A 225 1.74 -31.41 7.90
N ALA A 226 2.96 -31.58 8.40
CA ALA A 226 3.22 -32.28 9.67
C ALA A 226 2.57 -31.56 10.86
N ALA A 227 2.63 -30.22 10.89
CA ALA A 227 1.98 -29.43 11.93
C ALA A 227 0.44 -29.55 11.90
N LEU A 228 -0.16 -29.55 10.71
CA LEU A 228 -1.60 -29.76 10.55
C LEU A 228 -2.03 -31.17 10.98
N ALA A 229 -1.27 -32.21 10.60
CA ALA A 229 -1.55 -33.58 11.03
C ALA A 229 -1.53 -33.70 12.56
N ALA A 230 -0.53 -33.12 13.22
CA ALA A 230 -0.46 -33.11 14.69
C ALA A 230 -1.63 -32.35 15.34
N GLN A 231 -2.12 -31.28 14.74
CA GLN A 231 -3.31 -30.57 15.22
C GLN A 231 -4.60 -31.40 15.06
N PHE A 232 -4.73 -32.18 13.99
CA PHE A 232 -5.85 -33.09 13.82
C PHE A 232 -5.80 -34.22 14.85
N ASP A 233 -4.64 -34.84 15.07
CA ASP A 233 -4.50 -35.90 16.08
C ASP A 233 -4.82 -35.38 17.50
N GLN A 234 -4.38 -34.17 17.84
CA GLN A 234 -4.73 -33.53 19.12
C GLN A 234 -6.24 -33.30 19.26
N ARG A 235 -6.90 -32.83 18.19
CA ARG A 235 -8.35 -32.61 18.19
C ARG A 235 -9.13 -33.91 18.26
N GLU A 236 -8.69 -34.95 17.58
CA GLU A 236 -9.33 -36.27 17.65
C GLU A 236 -9.22 -36.86 19.07
N ALA A 237 -8.06 -36.72 19.72
CA ALA A 237 -7.89 -37.12 21.11
C ALA A 237 -8.80 -36.32 22.06
N GLU A 238 -8.86 -35.00 21.92
CA GLU A 238 -9.73 -34.14 22.74
C GLU A 238 -11.22 -34.48 22.53
N LEU A 239 -11.64 -34.74 21.29
CA LEU A 239 -13.01 -35.13 20.98
C LEU A 239 -13.34 -36.53 21.54
N ALA A 240 -12.41 -37.48 21.47
CA ALA A 240 -12.59 -38.80 22.06
C ALA A 240 -12.73 -38.73 23.59
N GLU A 241 -11.93 -37.91 24.27
CA GLU A 241 -12.06 -37.68 25.72
C GLU A 241 -13.41 -37.03 26.07
N ARG A 242 -13.86 -36.05 25.28
CA ARG A 242 -15.19 -35.44 25.47
C ARG A 242 -16.31 -36.45 25.28
N ILE A 243 -16.24 -37.30 24.26
CA ILE A 243 -17.23 -38.37 24.04
C ILE A 243 -17.27 -39.31 25.25
N ALA A 244 -16.11 -39.79 25.73
CA ALA A 244 -16.05 -40.66 26.91
C ALA A 244 -16.62 -39.97 28.17
N SER A 245 -16.36 -38.68 28.35
CA SER A 245 -16.91 -37.90 29.46
C SER A 245 -18.44 -37.77 29.39
N LEU A 246 -18.98 -37.61 28.18
CA LEU A 246 -20.41 -37.50 27.93
C LEU A 246 -21.13 -38.84 28.06
N GLU A 247 -20.50 -39.94 27.66
CA GLU A 247 -21.02 -41.30 27.86
C GLU A 247 -21.12 -41.64 29.36
N LEU A 248 -20.09 -41.32 30.15
CA LEU A 248 -20.12 -41.49 31.61
C LEU A 248 -21.18 -40.59 32.28
N ALA A 249 -21.40 -39.38 31.77
CA ALA A 249 -22.47 -38.50 32.24
C ALA A 249 -23.86 -39.04 31.87
N ALA A 250 -24.01 -39.61 30.67
CA ALA A 250 -25.24 -40.24 30.21
C ALA A 250 -25.56 -41.53 31.00
N GLU A 251 -24.57 -42.35 31.33
CA GLU A 251 -24.75 -43.53 32.19
C GLU A 251 -25.18 -43.15 33.61
N LYS A 252 -24.57 -42.11 34.20
CA LYS A 252 -24.98 -41.59 35.51
C LYS A 252 -26.40 -40.99 35.49
N SER A 253 -26.80 -40.40 34.37
CA SER A 253 -28.14 -39.84 34.15
C SER A 253 -29.19 -40.88 33.82
N SER A 254 -28.83 -42.04 33.25
CA SER A 254 -29.78 -43.07 32.81
C SER A 254 -30.14 -44.10 33.88
N ARG A 255 -29.45 -44.10 35.04
CA ARG A 255 -29.75 -45.00 36.17
C ARG A 255 -31.08 -44.57 36.82
N PRO A 256 -32.20 -45.30 36.62
CA PRO A 256 -33.51 -44.86 37.07
C PRO A 256 -33.72 -45.18 38.55
N ALA A 257 -34.30 -44.23 39.28
CA ALA A 257 -34.88 -44.45 40.59
C ALA A 257 -36.07 -45.43 40.48
N SER A 258 -35.81 -46.74 40.47
CA SER A 258 -36.84 -47.76 40.56
C SER A 258 -36.59 -48.72 41.72
N ARG A 259 -36.99 -48.35 42.94
CA ARG A 259 -37.46 -49.32 43.95
C ARG A 259 -38.20 -48.65 45.12
N ALA A 260 -39.49 -48.40 44.94
CA ALA A 260 -40.42 -48.24 46.07
C ALA A 260 -41.80 -48.77 45.68
N GLY A 261 -41.88 -50.08 45.45
CA GLY A 261 -43.13 -50.81 45.32
C GLY A 261 -43.37 -51.68 46.56
N SER A 262 -44.37 -51.29 47.35
CA SER A 262 -45.42 -52.17 47.88
C SER A 262 -45.15 -53.14 49.06
N LYS A 263 -45.90 -52.92 50.16
CA LYS A 263 -46.60 -53.85 51.10
C LYS A 263 -46.68 -53.20 52.50
N LYS A 264 -47.78 -53.15 53.24
CA LYS A 264 -48.86 -54.11 53.57
C LYS A 264 -50.06 -53.28 54.11
N LYS A 265 -51.32 -53.56 53.75
CA LYS A 265 -52.23 -54.53 54.41
C LYS A 265 -52.30 -54.39 55.94
#